data_AF-A0A0K2GIE1-F1
#
_entry.id   AF-A0A0K2GIE1-F1
#
_cell.length_a   1.000
_cell.length_b   1.000
_cell.length_c   1.000
_cell.angle_alpha   90.00
_cell.angle_beta   90.00
_cell.angle_gamma   90.00
#
_symmetry.space_group_name_H-M   'P 1'
#
loop_
_entity.id
_entity.type
_entity.pdbx_description
1 polymer ?
#
loop_
_entity_poly.entity_id
_entity_poly.type
_entity_poly.pdbx_seq_one_letter_code
_entity_poly.pdbx_strand_id
1 'polypeptide(L)'
;MCTVARIFPPQPIHSFLLAIWLCFAAPAQGENVAPGAHWGAIDFPDRDRTVMMGYTVNRFTEFDGDRNRFNAINQTAGFNFATVSWTDRIKALPGWSANLTLGAGPTAETPSENVQNGIHRVSGQGLIPVAQTRQGSDVMASGSLTRWSPLFSSRDTGFAGLGVAGGSLYQELYGRIGIRQLSLGELAAWLFPDLDHATLHDASRFVRFSAMGRYSRLYGGSAYSSNVTANQSYLGQVSLSFADYTVGNGARPRWELEFALTYDSGLFASPNGRWLTRRFGSVALHFPYGTIETWNDWVGSTDSGPTGGFSLMLDALTLYQRFAGQS
;
A
#
# COMPACT_ATOMS: atom_id res chain seq x y z
N MET A 1 -55.65 -22.36 4.11
CA MET A 1 -55.19 -21.51 5.23
C MET A 1 -53.67 -21.44 5.15
N CYS A 2 -53.14 -20.23 4.91
CA CYS A 2 -51.74 -19.96 4.58
C CYS A 2 -50.95 -19.68 5.85
N THR A 3 -49.86 -20.41 6.10
CA THR A 3 -48.90 -20.10 7.16
C THR A 3 -47.78 -19.26 6.56
N VAL A 4 -47.79 -17.96 6.85
CA VAL A 4 -46.74 -17.02 6.48
C VAL A 4 -45.59 -17.16 7.48
N ALA A 5 -44.47 -17.75 7.06
CA ALA A 5 -43.22 -17.68 7.79
C ALA A 5 -42.65 -16.26 7.66
N ARG A 6 -42.67 -15.49 8.74
CA ARG A 6 -41.91 -14.23 8.84
C ARG A 6 -40.43 -14.56 9.02
N ILE A 7 -39.65 -14.34 7.97
CA ILE A 7 -38.19 -14.27 8.04
C ILE A 7 -37.86 -12.90 8.65
N PHE A 8 -37.40 -12.89 9.91
CA PHE A 8 -36.78 -11.71 10.51
C PHE A 8 -35.38 -11.49 9.90
N PRO A 9 -34.97 -10.26 9.58
CA PRO A 9 -33.60 -9.98 9.13
C PRO A 9 -32.61 -10.12 10.29
N PRO A 10 -31.32 -10.46 10.03
CA PRO A 10 -30.31 -10.53 11.07
C PRO A 10 -30.06 -9.14 11.69
N GLN A 11 -30.01 -9.09 13.02
CA GLN A 11 -30.00 -7.84 13.78
C GLN A 11 -28.67 -7.06 13.68
N PRO A 12 -28.71 -5.71 13.64
CA PRO A 12 -27.51 -4.85 13.60
C PRO A 12 -26.62 -4.99 14.84
N ILE A 13 -27.15 -5.53 15.94
CA ILE A 13 -26.42 -5.77 17.19
C ILE A 13 -25.33 -6.83 16.99
N HIS A 14 -25.58 -7.87 16.19
CA HIS A 14 -24.58 -8.91 15.94
C HIS A 14 -23.45 -8.40 15.04
N SER A 15 -23.75 -7.56 14.05
CA SER A 15 -22.75 -6.88 13.23
C SER A 15 -21.92 -5.89 14.06
N PHE A 16 -22.54 -5.20 15.01
CA PHE A 16 -21.87 -4.24 15.90
C PHE A 16 -20.98 -4.94 16.93
N LEU A 17 -21.45 -6.04 17.52
CA LEU A 17 -20.65 -6.87 18.44
C LEU A 17 -19.51 -7.57 17.70
N LEU A 18 -19.73 -8.04 16.48
CA LEU A 18 -18.67 -8.56 15.61
C LEU A 18 -17.63 -7.46 15.33
N ALA A 19 -18.06 -6.26 14.93
CA ALA A 19 -17.18 -5.12 14.68
C ALA A 19 -16.34 -4.71 15.91
N ILE A 20 -16.93 -4.68 17.10
CA ILE A 20 -16.21 -4.41 18.35
C ILE A 20 -15.24 -5.54 18.66
N TRP A 21 -15.64 -6.81 18.46
CA TRP A 21 -14.77 -7.95 18.70
C TRP A 21 -13.62 -8.02 17.68
N LEU A 22 -13.81 -7.47 16.47
CA LEU A 22 -12.78 -7.39 15.45
C LEU A 22 -11.61 -6.46 15.85
N CYS A 23 -11.67 -5.75 16.98
CA CYS A 23 -10.64 -4.81 17.41
C CYS A 23 -9.62 -5.39 18.43
N PHE A 24 -9.64 -6.69 18.79
CA PHE A 24 -8.86 -7.19 19.93
C PHE A 24 -7.52 -7.89 19.63
N ALA A 25 -7.18 -8.16 18.36
CA ALA A 25 -5.90 -8.77 17.96
C ALA A 25 -4.89 -7.73 17.40
N ALA A 26 -3.68 -8.16 17.07
CA ALA A 26 -2.66 -7.28 16.48
C ALA A 26 -2.92 -7.09 14.98
N PRO A 27 -2.75 -5.89 14.41
CA PRO A 27 -3.03 -5.59 13.01
C PRO A 27 -2.00 -6.25 12.10
N ALA A 28 -2.51 -6.71 10.96
CA ALA A 28 -1.71 -7.28 9.91
C ALA A 28 -1.49 -6.24 8.81
N GLN A 29 -0.26 -6.15 8.32
CA GLN A 29 0.14 -5.34 7.18
C GLN A 29 0.78 -6.28 6.17
N GLY A 30 0.57 -6.05 4.87
CA GLY A 30 1.25 -6.76 3.80
C GLY A 30 1.88 -5.76 2.85
N GLU A 31 2.87 -6.20 2.08
CA GLU A 31 3.39 -5.38 0.98
C GLU A 31 2.38 -5.39 -0.17
N ASN A 32 2.19 -4.23 -0.80
CA ASN A 32 1.31 -4.10 -1.95
C ASN A 32 1.92 -4.79 -3.19
N VAL A 33 1.06 -5.38 -4.03
CA VAL A 33 1.53 -5.94 -5.30
C VAL A 33 1.93 -4.84 -6.28
N ALA A 34 2.99 -5.08 -7.04
CA ALA A 34 3.33 -4.25 -8.19
C ALA A 34 2.11 -4.15 -9.15
N PRO A 35 1.78 -2.96 -9.69
CA PRO A 35 2.59 -1.75 -9.72
C PRO A 35 2.34 -0.77 -8.55
N GLY A 36 1.66 -1.17 -7.45
CA GLY A 36 1.08 -0.27 -6.44
C GLY A 36 1.99 0.85 -5.93
N ALA A 37 3.29 0.58 -5.69
CA ALA A 37 4.27 1.58 -5.27
C ALA A 37 4.33 2.79 -6.22
N HIS A 38 4.29 2.54 -7.54
CA HIS A 38 4.29 3.58 -8.57
C HIS A 38 2.95 4.29 -8.77
N TRP A 39 1.91 3.80 -8.08
CA TRP A 39 0.58 4.39 -8.05
C TRP A 39 0.32 5.17 -6.76
N GLY A 40 1.27 5.18 -5.83
CA GLY A 40 1.16 5.89 -4.56
C GLY A 40 0.84 5.02 -3.36
N ALA A 41 0.59 3.72 -3.54
CA ALA A 41 0.33 2.82 -2.43
C ALA A 41 1.49 2.84 -1.40
N ILE A 42 1.17 2.61 -0.14
CA ILE A 42 2.13 2.52 0.95
C ILE A 42 3.01 1.29 0.71
N ASP A 43 4.33 1.51 0.62
CA ASP A 43 5.32 0.55 0.12
C ASP A 43 6.46 0.29 1.13
N PHE A 44 6.22 0.64 2.40
CA PHE A 44 7.15 0.27 3.47
C PHE A 44 7.27 -1.26 3.59
N PRO A 45 8.49 -1.79 3.81
CA PRO A 45 8.68 -3.22 4.02
C PRO A 45 7.92 -3.71 5.23
N ASP A 46 7.36 -4.92 5.13
CA ASP A 46 6.82 -5.60 6.29
C ASP A 46 7.93 -6.36 7.04
N ARG A 47 7.82 -6.35 8.37
CA ARG A 47 8.82 -6.91 9.29
C ARG A 47 8.39 -8.24 9.89
N ASP A 48 7.10 -8.35 10.20
CA ASP A 48 6.59 -9.43 11.02
C ASP A 48 5.89 -10.46 10.13
N ARG A 49 5.71 -11.67 10.66
CA ARG A 49 5.20 -12.78 9.87
C ARG A 49 3.73 -12.55 9.51
N THR A 50 3.44 -12.53 8.21
CA THR A 50 2.08 -12.32 7.69
C THR A 50 1.85 -13.16 6.43
N VAL A 51 0.59 -13.55 6.22
CA VAL A 51 0.11 -14.01 4.91
C VAL A 51 -1.15 -13.22 4.61
N MET A 52 -1.03 -12.24 3.75
CA MET A 52 -2.11 -11.35 3.35
C MET A 52 -2.67 -11.82 2.02
N MET A 53 -4.00 -11.91 1.91
CA MET A 53 -4.69 -12.27 0.67
C MET A 53 -5.82 -11.29 0.43
N GLY A 54 -6.04 -10.88 -0.80
CA GLY A 54 -7.07 -9.89 -1.06
C GLY A 54 -7.11 -9.40 -2.49
N TYR A 55 -7.50 -8.15 -2.63
CA TYR A 55 -7.77 -7.54 -3.92
C TYR A 55 -7.20 -6.13 -3.97
N THR A 56 -6.36 -5.88 -4.97
CA THR A 56 -5.70 -4.61 -5.22
C THR A 56 -6.14 -4.07 -6.58
N VAL A 57 -6.53 -2.82 -6.63
CA VAL A 57 -6.98 -2.13 -7.83
C VAL A 57 -6.13 -0.90 -8.05
N ASN A 58 -5.60 -0.76 -9.26
CA ASN A 58 -4.92 0.45 -9.73
C ASN A 58 -5.55 0.89 -11.06
N ARG A 59 -5.61 2.19 -11.33
CA ARG A 59 -6.05 2.70 -12.64
C ARG A 59 -4.97 3.53 -13.32
N PHE A 60 -4.73 3.22 -14.59
CA PHE A 60 -3.91 3.99 -15.51
C PHE A 60 -4.80 4.70 -16.54
N THR A 61 -4.64 6.00 -16.73
CA THR A 61 -5.31 6.78 -17.79
C THR A 61 -4.29 7.39 -18.75
N GLU A 62 -4.59 7.37 -20.05
CA GLU A 62 -3.68 7.88 -21.10
C GLU A 62 -3.69 9.42 -21.23
N PHE A 63 -4.68 10.08 -20.63
CA PHE A 63 -4.90 11.52 -20.69
C PHE A 63 -4.67 12.19 -19.33
N ASP A 64 -4.30 13.48 -19.37
CA ASP A 64 -4.33 14.38 -18.21
C ASP A 64 -5.65 15.14 -18.05
N GLY A 65 -5.72 15.95 -16.99
CA GLY A 65 -6.90 16.78 -16.69
C GLY A 65 -7.30 17.71 -17.84
N ASP A 66 -6.34 18.11 -18.68
CA ASP A 66 -6.55 18.94 -19.88
C ASP A 66 -6.84 18.11 -21.15
N ARG A 67 -6.97 16.79 -21.01
CA ARG A 67 -7.14 15.80 -22.09
C ARG A 67 -5.97 15.69 -23.05
N ASN A 68 -4.79 16.18 -22.66
CA ASN A 68 -3.58 15.96 -23.43
C ASN A 68 -3.03 14.58 -23.11
N ARG A 69 -2.49 13.93 -24.15
CA ARG A 69 -1.78 12.69 -23.98
C ARG A 69 -0.35 12.97 -23.52
N PHE A 70 0.04 12.41 -22.38
CA PHE A 70 1.33 12.68 -21.76
C PHE A 70 2.37 11.56 -21.95
N ASN A 71 1.97 10.42 -22.54
CA ASN A 71 2.86 9.30 -22.86
C ASN A 71 2.52 8.63 -24.20
N ALA A 72 3.29 7.61 -24.58
CA ALA A 72 3.07 6.88 -25.84
C ALA A 72 2.07 5.70 -25.70
N ILE A 73 1.43 5.54 -24.53
CA ILE A 73 0.41 4.51 -24.30
C ILE A 73 -0.92 5.04 -24.86
N ASN A 74 -1.64 4.21 -25.60
CA ASN A 74 -2.88 4.57 -26.29
C ASN A 74 -4.12 3.87 -25.74
N GLN A 75 -4.02 3.37 -24.51
CA GLN A 75 -5.09 2.67 -23.83
C GLN A 75 -5.07 3.03 -22.35
N THR A 76 -6.26 3.20 -21.80
CA THR A 76 -6.52 3.22 -20.36
C THR A 76 -6.60 1.77 -19.86
N ALA A 77 -6.07 1.50 -18.67
CA ALA A 77 -6.04 0.16 -18.10
C ALA A 77 -6.40 0.18 -16.63
N GLY A 78 -7.22 -0.77 -16.21
CA GLY A 78 -7.27 -1.18 -14.80
C GLY A 78 -6.18 -2.22 -14.53
N PHE A 79 -5.64 -2.27 -13.33
CA PHE A 79 -4.85 -3.39 -12.84
C PHE A 79 -5.55 -3.94 -11.61
N ASN A 80 -6.38 -4.95 -11.84
CA ASN A 80 -7.36 -5.45 -10.89
C ASN A 80 -6.93 -6.82 -10.36
N PHE A 81 -6.00 -6.84 -9.41
CA PHE A 81 -5.32 -8.06 -9.01
C PHE A 81 -5.96 -8.70 -7.78
N ALA A 82 -6.27 -9.99 -7.89
CA ALA A 82 -6.27 -10.84 -6.73
C ALA A 82 -4.81 -10.95 -6.26
N THR A 83 -4.56 -10.68 -4.98
CA THR A 83 -3.21 -10.51 -4.43
C THR A 83 -2.96 -11.46 -3.28
N VAL A 84 -1.76 -12.03 -3.21
CA VAL A 84 -1.24 -12.75 -2.06
C VAL A 84 0.13 -12.18 -1.73
N SER A 85 0.37 -11.79 -0.49
CA SER A 85 1.65 -11.35 0.05
C SER A 85 2.02 -12.22 1.24
N TRP A 86 3.23 -12.73 1.25
CA TRP A 86 3.82 -13.47 2.36
C TRP A 86 5.05 -12.73 2.84
N THR A 87 5.14 -12.53 4.16
CA THR A 87 6.31 -11.98 4.83
C THR A 87 6.72 -12.92 5.96
N ASP A 88 8.02 -13.15 6.13
CA ASP A 88 8.54 -13.84 7.32
C ASP A 88 9.96 -13.38 7.69
N ARG A 89 10.33 -13.59 8.96
CA ARG A 89 11.71 -13.40 9.42
C ARG A 89 12.54 -14.62 9.06
N ILE A 90 13.71 -14.39 8.48
CA ILE A 90 14.60 -15.48 8.07
C ILE A 90 15.32 -16.02 9.31
N LYS A 91 14.94 -17.22 9.75
CA LYS A 91 15.53 -17.86 10.95
C LYS A 91 17.05 -17.97 10.89
N ALA A 92 17.61 -18.23 9.71
CA ALA A 92 19.06 -18.38 9.52
C ALA A 92 19.81 -17.03 9.48
N LEU A 93 19.12 -15.90 9.32
CA LEU A 93 19.71 -14.57 9.18
C LEU A 93 18.98 -13.60 10.13
N PRO A 94 19.36 -13.56 11.43
CA PRO A 94 18.70 -12.72 12.42
C PRO A 94 18.59 -11.24 11.99
N GLY A 95 17.38 -10.71 12.12
CA GLY A 95 17.06 -9.33 11.74
C GLY A 95 16.94 -9.11 10.23
N TRP A 96 16.81 -10.16 9.43
CA TRP A 96 16.34 -10.08 8.05
C TRP A 96 14.90 -10.57 7.93
N SER A 97 14.10 -9.89 7.11
CA SER A 97 12.81 -10.40 6.61
C SER A 97 12.88 -10.65 5.10
N ALA A 98 12.09 -11.63 4.66
CA ALA A 98 11.81 -11.88 3.25
C ALA A 98 10.33 -11.58 2.97
N ASN A 99 10.05 -11.04 1.79
CA ASN A 99 8.70 -10.89 1.27
C ASN A 99 8.59 -11.56 -0.11
N LEU A 100 7.44 -12.16 -0.38
CA LEU A 100 7.00 -12.57 -1.71
C LEU A 100 5.55 -12.14 -1.91
N THR A 101 5.30 -11.39 -2.97
CA THR A 101 3.96 -10.92 -3.33
C THR A 101 3.65 -11.33 -4.77
N LEU A 102 2.44 -11.84 -4.98
CA LEU A 102 1.93 -12.26 -6.28
C LEU A 102 0.57 -11.61 -6.51
N GLY A 103 0.31 -11.19 -7.74
CA GLY A 103 -1.04 -10.79 -8.12
C GLY A 103 -1.32 -11.03 -9.59
N ALA A 104 -2.59 -11.30 -9.87
CA ALA A 104 -3.07 -11.55 -11.22
C ALA A 104 -4.51 -11.10 -11.37
N GLY A 105 -4.87 -10.63 -12.56
CA GLY A 105 -6.26 -10.30 -12.84
C GLY A 105 -6.47 -9.49 -14.13
N PRO A 106 -7.72 -9.11 -14.41
CA PRO A 106 -8.11 -8.48 -15.67
C PRO A 106 -7.65 -7.03 -15.77
N THR A 107 -7.47 -6.56 -17.00
CA THR A 107 -7.03 -5.18 -17.30
C THR A 107 -8.14 -4.20 -17.68
N ALA A 108 -9.38 -4.69 -17.68
CA ALA A 108 -10.56 -3.89 -17.93
C ALA A 108 -10.68 -2.76 -16.88
N GLU A 109 -11.31 -1.66 -17.26
CA GLU A 109 -11.43 -0.49 -16.39
C GLU A 109 -12.37 -0.69 -15.20
N THR A 110 -13.25 -1.68 -15.23
CA THR A 110 -14.08 -2.04 -14.09
C THR A 110 -13.37 -3.07 -13.19
N PRO A 111 -13.36 -2.89 -11.85
CA PRO A 111 -14.10 -1.89 -11.06
C PRO A 111 -13.39 -0.54 -10.86
N SER A 112 -12.14 -0.39 -11.31
CA SER A 112 -11.30 0.80 -11.04
C SER A 112 -11.93 2.15 -11.43
N GLU A 113 -12.70 2.19 -12.53
CA GLU A 113 -13.45 3.35 -12.99
C GLU A 113 -14.53 3.78 -11.99
N ASN A 114 -15.28 2.83 -11.45
CA ASN A 114 -16.39 3.12 -10.52
C ASN A 114 -15.87 3.74 -9.22
N VAL A 115 -14.73 3.25 -8.73
CA VAL A 115 -14.08 3.78 -7.51
C VAL A 115 -13.61 5.21 -7.75
N GLN A 116 -12.87 5.43 -8.83
CA GLN A 116 -12.33 6.76 -9.15
C GLN A 116 -13.44 7.78 -9.45
N ASN A 117 -14.39 7.44 -10.32
CA ASN A 117 -15.50 8.33 -10.65
C ASN A 117 -16.43 8.54 -9.44
N GLY A 118 -16.42 7.65 -8.45
CA GLY A 118 -17.05 7.86 -7.15
C GLY A 118 -16.34 8.97 -6.36
N ILE A 119 -15.01 8.90 -6.25
CA ILE A 119 -14.19 9.91 -5.56
C ILE A 119 -14.33 11.28 -6.26
N HIS A 120 -14.22 11.33 -7.59
CA HIS A 120 -14.35 12.58 -8.37
C HIS A 120 -15.72 13.24 -8.19
N ARG A 121 -16.80 12.44 -8.10
CA ARG A 121 -18.15 12.96 -7.84
C ARG A 121 -18.27 13.59 -6.46
N VAL A 122 -17.57 13.07 -5.45
CA VAL A 122 -17.57 13.63 -4.09
C VAL A 122 -16.66 14.86 -4.00
N SER A 123 -15.56 14.91 -4.75
CA SER A 123 -14.61 16.04 -4.78
C SER A 123 -14.99 17.16 -5.76
N GLY A 124 -16.02 16.98 -6.58
CA GLY A 124 -16.46 17.96 -7.58
C GLY A 124 -15.60 18.00 -8.85
N GLN A 125 -14.79 16.98 -9.10
CA GLN A 125 -13.93 16.86 -10.28
C GLN A 125 -14.67 16.24 -11.47
N GLY A 126 -14.24 16.59 -12.69
CA GLY A 126 -14.78 16.02 -13.93
C GLY A 126 -14.42 14.55 -14.12
N LEU A 127 -15.17 13.85 -14.97
CA LEU A 127 -14.85 12.47 -15.36
C LEU A 127 -13.57 12.45 -16.20
N ILE A 128 -12.69 11.47 -15.97
CA ILE A 128 -11.48 11.30 -16.76
C ILE A 128 -11.85 10.70 -18.12
N PRO A 129 -11.44 11.32 -19.25
CA PRO A 129 -11.72 10.79 -20.58
C PRO A 129 -10.99 9.48 -20.82
N VAL A 130 -11.60 8.61 -21.62
CA VAL A 130 -11.08 7.31 -22.02
C VAL A 130 -11.29 7.18 -23.52
N ALA A 131 -10.24 6.92 -24.30
CA ALA A 131 -10.41 6.64 -25.73
C ALA A 131 -10.57 5.14 -25.98
N GLN A 132 -9.65 4.34 -25.46
CA GLN A 132 -9.69 2.89 -25.58
C GLN A 132 -9.29 2.21 -24.27
N THR A 133 -10.02 1.16 -23.89
CA THR A 133 -9.70 0.35 -22.73
C THR A 133 -8.88 -0.87 -23.14
N ARG A 134 -7.80 -1.14 -22.41
CA ARG A 134 -7.02 -2.38 -22.57
C ARG A 134 -7.86 -3.58 -22.11
N GLN A 135 -7.83 -4.65 -22.90
CA GLN A 135 -8.52 -5.90 -22.59
C GLN A 135 -7.51 -7.05 -22.55
N GLY A 136 -7.48 -7.78 -21.44
CA GLY A 136 -6.53 -8.85 -21.21
C GLY A 136 -6.41 -9.18 -19.72
N SER A 137 -5.38 -9.94 -19.40
CA SER A 137 -5.01 -10.30 -18.03
C SER A 137 -3.55 -9.97 -17.81
N ASP A 138 -3.23 -9.49 -16.62
CA ASP A 138 -1.86 -9.24 -16.21
C ASP A 138 -1.52 -10.08 -14.99
N VAL A 139 -0.23 -10.37 -14.85
CA VAL A 139 0.35 -11.05 -13.70
C VAL A 139 1.58 -10.28 -13.29
N MET A 140 1.73 -10.07 -11.98
CA MET A 140 2.91 -9.48 -11.36
C MET A 140 3.34 -10.32 -10.16
N ALA A 141 4.65 -10.44 -9.99
CA ALA A 141 5.29 -11.05 -8.87
C ALA A 141 6.38 -10.12 -8.34
N SER A 142 6.56 -10.03 -7.04
CA SER A 142 7.65 -9.30 -6.43
C SER A 142 8.21 -10.06 -5.24
N GLY A 143 9.51 -9.89 -4.99
CA GLY A 143 10.14 -10.44 -3.81
C GLY A 143 11.23 -9.51 -3.30
N SER A 144 11.43 -9.49 -1.99
CA SER A 144 12.43 -8.62 -1.37
C SER A 144 13.10 -9.26 -0.16
N LEU A 145 14.29 -8.78 0.14
CA LEU A 145 15.06 -9.08 1.34
C LEU A 145 15.38 -7.77 2.05
N THR A 146 14.98 -7.66 3.31
CA THR A 146 15.11 -6.43 4.09
C THR A 146 15.84 -6.69 5.41
N ARG A 147 16.94 -5.97 5.65
CA ARG A 147 17.65 -5.93 6.92
C ARG A 147 17.03 -4.88 7.82
N TRP A 148 16.67 -5.25 9.04
CA TRP A 148 16.10 -4.39 10.07
C TRP A 148 17.12 -4.08 11.17
N SER A 149 17.29 -2.82 11.52
CA SER A 149 18.24 -2.37 12.53
C SER A 149 17.53 -1.56 13.61
N PRO A 150 17.90 -1.72 14.89
CA PRO A 150 17.43 -0.83 15.93
C PRO A 150 17.97 0.59 15.69
N LEU A 151 17.15 1.59 15.97
CA LEU A 151 17.53 3.01 15.93
C LEU A 151 16.96 3.69 17.17
N PHE A 152 17.74 4.55 17.82
CA PHE A 152 17.27 5.45 18.89
C PHE A 152 16.48 4.73 20.00
N SER A 153 17.00 3.60 20.49
CA SER A 153 16.37 2.72 21.50
C SER A 153 15.12 1.95 21.05
N SER A 154 14.61 2.25 19.86
CA SER A 154 13.49 1.58 19.22
C SER A 154 13.96 0.31 18.51
N ARG A 155 13.27 -0.81 18.74
CA ARG A 155 13.65 -2.11 18.18
C ARG A 155 13.20 -2.20 16.72
N ASP A 156 14.15 -2.51 15.84
CA ASP A 156 13.92 -2.81 14.42
C ASP A 156 13.10 -1.73 13.68
N THR A 157 13.57 -0.47 13.75
CA THR A 157 12.91 0.72 13.19
C THR A 157 13.59 1.21 11.91
N GLY A 158 14.91 1.03 11.80
CA GLY A 158 15.66 1.30 10.57
C GLY A 158 15.62 0.10 9.63
N PHE A 159 15.61 0.33 8.33
CA PHE A 159 15.68 -0.76 7.35
C PHE A 159 16.49 -0.40 6.11
N ALA A 160 17.08 -1.43 5.49
CA ALA A 160 17.65 -1.38 4.16
C ALA A 160 17.37 -2.71 3.44
N GLY A 161 16.95 -2.67 2.18
CA GLY A 161 16.57 -3.87 1.45
C GLY A 161 16.75 -3.75 -0.05
N LEU A 162 16.76 -4.93 -0.69
CA LEU A 162 16.78 -5.09 -2.13
C LEU A 162 15.60 -5.96 -2.53
N GLY A 163 15.03 -5.69 -3.70
CA GLY A 163 13.95 -6.50 -4.22
C GLY A 163 13.86 -6.46 -5.73
N VAL A 164 13.06 -7.37 -6.24
CA VAL A 164 12.71 -7.47 -7.65
C VAL A 164 11.19 -7.47 -7.77
N ALA A 165 10.67 -6.86 -8.82
CA ALA A 165 9.28 -6.97 -9.23
C ALA A 165 9.24 -7.28 -10.72
N GLY A 166 8.28 -8.07 -11.15
CA GLY A 166 8.32 -8.63 -12.48
C GLY A 166 7.03 -9.27 -12.93
N GLY A 167 6.70 -9.10 -14.19
CA GLY A 167 5.52 -9.69 -14.77
C GLY A 167 5.21 -9.14 -16.15
N SER A 168 3.93 -9.16 -16.50
CA SER A 168 3.48 -8.69 -17.81
C SER A 168 3.62 -7.18 -17.95
N LEU A 169 3.47 -6.40 -16.88
CA LEU A 169 3.53 -4.94 -16.94
C LEU A 169 4.94 -4.42 -17.18
N TYR A 170 5.88 -4.80 -16.32
CA TYR A 170 7.27 -4.34 -16.33
C TYR A 170 8.12 -5.30 -15.50
N GLN A 171 9.43 -5.09 -15.56
CA GLN A 171 10.42 -5.73 -14.70
C GLN A 171 11.19 -4.65 -13.96
N GLU A 172 11.57 -4.93 -12.72
CA GLU A 172 12.19 -3.96 -11.84
C GLU A 172 13.17 -4.63 -10.89
N LEU A 173 14.34 -4.03 -10.76
CA LEU A 173 15.27 -4.27 -9.67
C LEU A 173 15.32 -2.98 -8.84
N TYR A 174 15.06 -3.09 -7.54
CA TYR A 174 15.02 -1.91 -6.67
C TYR A 174 15.80 -2.12 -5.37
N GLY A 175 16.26 -1.01 -4.82
CA GLY A 175 16.78 -0.91 -3.46
C GLY A 175 16.02 0.15 -2.67
N ARG A 176 15.76 -0.12 -1.40
CA ARG A 176 15.06 0.79 -0.49
C ARG A 176 15.78 0.92 0.83
N ILE A 177 15.72 2.10 1.43
CA ILE A 177 16.27 2.40 2.75
C ILE A 177 15.33 3.38 3.46
N GLY A 178 15.20 3.24 4.77
CA GLY A 178 14.34 4.14 5.51
C GLY A 178 14.22 3.82 6.99
N ILE A 179 13.24 4.47 7.58
CA ILE A 179 12.76 4.26 8.94
C ILE A 179 11.28 3.96 8.89
N ARG A 180 10.82 3.04 9.73
CA ARG A 180 9.43 2.61 9.84
C ARG A 180 8.99 2.73 11.28
N GLN A 181 7.89 3.43 11.49
CA GLN A 181 7.25 3.59 12.79
C GLN A 181 8.19 4.07 13.92
N LEU A 182 8.97 5.11 13.67
CA LEU A 182 9.81 5.78 14.66
C LEU A 182 8.97 6.59 15.66
N SER A 183 9.27 6.48 16.96
CA SER A 183 8.69 7.36 17.97
C SER A 183 9.36 8.74 17.95
N LEU A 184 8.57 9.81 17.79
CA LEU A 184 9.10 11.18 17.85
C LEU A 184 9.65 11.54 19.23
N GLY A 185 9.10 10.95 20.30
CA GLY A 185 9.61 11.11 21.66
C GLY A 185 10.98 10.47 21.84
N GLU A 186 11.18 9.26 21.30
CA GLU A 186 12.49 8.59 21.32
C GLU A 186 13.54 9.36 20.50
N LEU A 187 13.15 9.87 19.33
CA LEU A 187 14.03 10.71 18.51
C LEU A 187 14.45 12.00 19.24
N ALA A 188 13.50 12.69 19.87
CA ALA A 188 13.77 13.93 20.58
C ALA A 188 14.62 13.71 21.84
N ALA A 189 14.36 12.64 22.60
CA ALA A 189 15.19 12.24 23.73
C ALA A 189 16.64 11.94 23.30
N TRP A 190 16.83 11.37 22.10
CA TRP A 190 18.16 11.14 21.55
C TRP A 190 18.85 12.44 21.07
N LEU A 191 18.11 13.34 20.42
CA LEU A 191 18.65 14.61 19.90
C LEU A 191 18.94 15.65 20.98
N PHE A 192 18.11 15.69 22.03
CA PHE A 192 18.11 16.74 23.05
C PHE A 192 18.02 16.14 24.46
N PRO A 193 19.01 15.38 24.93
CA PRO A 193 18.90 14.57 26.15
C PRO A 193 18.61 15.36 27.43
N ASP A 194 18.95 16.65 27.46
CA ASP A 194 18.84 17.51 28.64
C ASP A 194 17.48 18.26 28.75
N LEU A 195 16.57 18.05 27.79
CA LEU A 195 15.22 18.66 27.81
C LEU A 195 14.19 17.71 28.43
N ASP A 196 13.19 18.28 29.11
CA ASP A 196 12.02 17.51 29.55
C ASP A 196 11.14 17.17 28.33
N HIS A 197 11.09 15.88 28.00
CA HIS A 197 10.31 15.35 26.88
C HIS A 197 9.01 14.70 27.30
N ALA A 198 8.56 14.84 28.56
CA ALA A 198 7.39 14.12 29.07
C ALA A 198 6.16 14.28 28.15
N THR A 199 5.86 15.52 27.72
CA THR A 199 4.71 15.80 26.84
C THR A 199 4.89 15.17 25.44
N LEU A 200 6.12 15.16 24.92
CA LEU A 200 6.41 14.58 23.61
C LEU A 200 6.42 13.05 23.66
N HIS A 201 6.87 12.45 24.75
CA HIS A 201 6.76 11.02 25.00
C HIS A 201 5.28 10.61 25.07
N ASP A 202 4.45 11.34 25.82
CA ASP A 202 3.01 11.10 25.90
C ASP A 202 2.31 11.26 24.55
N ALA A 203 2.66 12.27 23.76
CA ALA A 203 2.12 12.42 22.41
C ALA A 203 2.62 11.31 21.47
N SER A 204 3.90 10.96 21.58
CA SER A 204 4.52 9.92 20.76
C SER A 204 3.90 8.57 21.01
N ARG A 205 3.27 8.30 22.16
CA ARG A 205 2.54 7.05 22.40
C ARG A 205 1.44 6.79 21.36
N PHE A 206 0.97 7.84 20.68
CA PHE A 206 -0.09 7.76 19.69
C PHE A 206 0.35 7.92 18.24
N VAL A 207 1.55 8.43 17.99
CA VAL A 207 1.99 8.85 16.65
C VAL A 207 3.32 8.21 16.29
N ARG A 208 3.44 7.70 15.06
CA ARG A 208 4.68 7.14 14.54
C ARG A 208 5.11 7.74 13.20
N PHE A 209 6.42 8.01 13.18
CA PHE A 209 7.31 8.44 12.11
C PHE A 209 7.66 7.41 11.04
N SER A 210 7.30 7.52 9.75
CA SER A 210 8.00 6.71 8.73
C SER A 210 8.50 7.54 7.55
N ALA A 211 9.65 7.15 7.02
CA ALA A 211 10.24 7.75 5.83
C ALA A 211 11.08 6.74 5.06
N MET A 212 10.99 6.73 3.73
CA MET A 212 11.68 5.80 2.85
C MET A 212 12.14 6.50 1.57
N GLY A 213 13.34 6.14 1.12
CA GLY A 213 13.80 6.34 -0.25
C GLY A 213 13.95 5.00 -0.97
N ARG A 214 13.54 4.95 -2.24
CA ARG A 214 13.67 3.80 -3.13
C ARG A 214 14.28 4.24 -4.47
N TYR A 215 15.21 3.44 -4.97
CA TYR A 215 15.79 3.59 -6.29
C TYR A 215 15.59 2.30 -7.08
N SER A 216 15.25 2.45 -8.36
CA SER A 216 14.84 1.35 -9.21
C SER A 216 15.46 1.41 -10.59
N ARG A 217 15.81 0.25 -11.13
CA ARG A 217 16.08 0.00 -12.56
C ARG A 217 14.89 -0.72 -13.14
N LEU A 218 14.31 -0.14 -14.18
CA LEU A 218 13.06 -0.57 -14.80
C LEU A 218 13.35 -1.09 -16.22
N TYR A 219 12.63 -2.13 -16.61
CA TYR A 219 12.66 -2.72 -17.95
C TYR A 219 11.24 -3.02 -18.40
N GLY A 220 11.01 -3.03 -19.71
CA GLY A 220 9.72 -3.34 -20.28
C GLY A 220 9.23 -4.76 -19.96
N GLY A 221 7.92 -4.90 -19.85
CA GLY A 221 7.21 -6.18 -19.83
C GLY A 221 6.59 -6.51 -21.19
N SER A 222 5.76 -7.55 -21.23
CA SER A 222 5.01 -7.92 -22.43
C SER A 222 3.87 -6.95 -22.75
N ALA A 223 3.33 -6.27 -21.74
CA ALA A 223 2.28 -5.27 -21.87
C ALA A 223 2.81 -3.88 -22.21
N TYR A 224 3.91 -3.48 -21.56
CA TYR A 224 4.55 -2.19 -21.77
C TYR A 224 6.02 -2.38 -22.07
N SER A 225 6.41 -2.14 -23.32
CA SER A 225 7.78 -2.29 -23.78
C SER A 225 8.72 -1.21 -23.23
N SER A 226 10.03 -1.45 -23.33
CA SER A 226 11.07 -0.57 -22.76
C SER A 226 11.10 0.86 -23.35
N ASN A 227 10.38 1.11 -24.45
CA ASN A 227 10.24 2.45 -25.04
C ASN A 227 9.18 3.32 -24.34
N VAL A 228 8.28 2.73 -23.55
CA VAL A 228 7.24 3.45 -22.81
C VAL A 228 7.46 3.41 -21.29
N THR A 229 8.34 2.54 -20.81
CA THR A 229 8.78 2.52 -19.42
C THR A 229 10.00 3.41 -19.23
N ALA A 230 10.11 4.08 -18.08
CA ALA A 230 11.35 4.75 -17.70
C ALA A 230 12.47 3.70 -17.52
N ASN A 231 13.74 4.07 -17.73
CA ASN A 231 14.89 3.18 -17.49
C ASN A 231 15.31 3.14 -16.00
N GLN A 232 14.83 4.10 -15.22
CA GLN A 232 15.10 4.23 -13.80
C GLN A 232 13.96 4.98 -13.12
N SER A 233 13.75 4.70 -11.84
CA SER A 233 12.83 5.47 -11.00
C SER A 233 13.43 5.76 -9.62
N TYR A 234 13.00 6.88 -9.04
CA TYR A 234 13.29 7.36 -7.71
C TYR A 234 11.96 7.62 -7.01
N LEU A 235 11.78 7.01 -5.84
CA LEU A 235 10.60 7.16 -5.03
C LEU A 235 10.99 7.61 -3.62
N GLY A 236 10.29 8.62 -3.11
CA GLY A 236 10.34 9.05 -1.72
C GLY A 236 8.95 8.93 -1.10
N GLN A 237 8.85 8.29 0.06
CA GLN A 237 7.58 8.15 0.78
C GLN A 237 7.76 8.54 2.24
N VAL A 238 6.84 9.32 2.78
CA VAL A 238 6.76 9.65 4.20
C VAL A 238 5.37 9.30 4.71
N SER A 239 5.27 8.89 5.98
CA SER A 239 3.97 8.62 6.58
C SER A 239 3.90 8.93 8.06
N LEU A 240 2.67 9.17 8.50
CA LEU A 240 2.26 9.33 9.88
C LEU A 240 1.24 8.25 10.21
N SER A 241 1.56 7.42 11.20
CA SER A 241 0.63 6.42 11.73
C SER A 241 0.08 6.86 13.08
N PHE A 242 -1.23 6.65 13.28
CA PHE A 242 -1.97 6.96 14.48
C PHE A 242 -2.57 5.69 15.06
N ALA A 243 -2.19 5.35 16.30
CA ALA A 243 -2.66 4.17 17.02
C ALA A 243 -2.30 4.28 18.50
N ASP A 244 -2.85 3.44 19.37
CA ASP A 244 -2.33 3.30 20.74
C ASP A 244 -1.21 2.25 20.80
N TYR A 245 0.04 2.70 20.79
CA TYR A 245 1.22 1.84 20.81
C TYR A 245 1.62 1.36 22.22
N THR A 246 0.86 1.71 23.27
CA THR A 246 1.11 1.24 24.64
C THR A 246 0.39 -0.07 24.93
N VAL A 247 -0.72 -0.33 24.23
CA VAL A 247 -1.55 -1.52 24.39
C VAL A 247 -0.86 -2.68 23.66
N GLY A 248 0.04 -3.39 24.35
CA GLY A 248 0.63 -4.62 23.80
C GLY A 248 2.03 -5.03 24.26
N ASN A 249 2.67 -4.35 25.22
CA ASN A 249 4.03 -4.71 25.70
C ASN A 249 5.04 -4.98 24.55
N GLY A 250 5.02 -4.16 23.50
CA GLY A 250 5.87 -4.34 22.30
C GLY A 250 5.24 -5.12 21.14
N ALA A 251 3.97 -5.52 21.24
CA ALA A 251 3.16 -5.99 20.12
C ALA A 251 2.59 -4.83 19.27
N ARG A 252 2.18 -5.13 18.01
CA ARG A 252 1.53 -4.14 17.13
C ARG A 252 0.21 -3.63 17.74
N PRO A 253 -0.13 -2.34 17.56
CA PRO A 253 -1.32 -1.73 18.18
C PRO A 253 -2.60 -2.24 17.54
N ARG A 254 -3.67 -2.53 18.28
CA ARG A 254 -4.91 -3.17 17.77
C ARG A 254 -5.47 -2.66 16.43
N TRP A 255 -5.40 -1.37 16.18
CA TRP A 255 -5.71 -0.75 14.91
C TRP A 255 -4.67 0.33 14.65
N GLU A 256 -4.44 0.67 13.40
CA GLU A 256 -3.55 1.76 13.01
C GLU A 256 -4.12 2.49 11.79
N LEU A 257 -4.24 3.81 11.89
CA LEU A 257 -4.60 4.67 10.77
C LEU A 257 -3.32 5.34 10.25
N GLU A 258 -2.95 5.07 9.02
CA GLU A 258 -1.74 5.58 8.40
C GLU A 258 -2.06 6.52 7.23
N PHE A 259 -1.37 7.67 7.21
CA PHE A 259 -1.42 8.63 6.12
C PHE A 259 -0.04 8.73 5.49
N ALA A 260 0.06 8.57 4.17
CA ALA A 260 1.32 8.67 3.45
C ALA A 260 1.29 9.70 2.34
N LEU A 261 2.44 10.30 2.09
CA LEU A 261 2.72 11.13 0.93
C LEU A 261 3.85 10.48 0.14
N THR A 262 3.63 10.33 -1.16
CA THR A 262 4.59 9.67 -2.07
C THR A 262 4.97 10.64 -3.18
N TYR A 263 6.27 10.78 -3.40
CA TYR A 263 6.85 11.38 -4.60
C TYR A 263 7.48 10.27 -5.43
N ASP A 264 7.09 10.14 -6.69
CA ASP A 264 7.64 9.15 -7.61
C ASP A 264 8.06 9.84 -8.91
N SER A 265 9.27 9.55 -9.42
CA SER A 265 9.66 9.98 -10.76
C SER A 265 8.85 9.32 -11.88
N GLY A 266 8.15 8.23 -11.58
CA GLY A 266 7.16 7.57 -12.42
C GLY A 266 7.67 6.30 -13.12
N LEU A 267 6.76 5.36 -13.34
CA LEU A 267 7.00 4.12 -14.09
C LEU A 267 7.14 4.37 -15.60
N PHE A 268 6.37 5.31 -16.14
CA PHE A 268 6.28 5.56 -17.58
C PHE A 268 7.11 6.77 -18.01
N ALA A 269 7.62 6.71 -19.24
CA ALA A 269 8.30 7.80 -19.88
C ALA A 269 7.34 8.63 -20.76
N SER A 270 7.61 9.92 -20.87
CA SER A 270 6.97 10.78 -21.87
C SER A 270 7.42 10.39 -23.28
N PRO A 271 6.76 10.88 -24.35
CA PRO A 271 7.16 10.58 -25.73
C PRO A 271 8.61 10.98 -26.04
N ASN A 272 9.16 11.95 -25.29
CA ASN A 272 10.54 12.42 -25.42
C ASN A 272 11.52 11.69 -24.48
N GLY A 273 11.09 10.59 -23.85
CA GLY A 273 11.91 9.79 -22.93
C GLY A 273 12.15 10.42 -21.55
N ARG A 274 11.44 11.51 -21.21
CA ARG A 274 11.57 12.16 -19.90
C ARG A 274 10.69 11.48 -18.86
N TRP A 275 11.09 11.54 -17.60
CA TRP A 275 10.32 10.98 -16.49
C TRP A 275 9.05 11.80 -16.26
N LEU A 276 7.99 11.12 -15.82
CA LEU A 276 6.69 11.70 -15.52
C LEU A 276 6.49 11.67 -14.01
N THR A 277 6.96 12.73 -13.35
CA THR A 277 6.89 12.84 -11.89
C THR A 277 5.45 12.90 -11.40
N ARG A 278 5.15 12.15 -10.34
CA ARG A 278 3.84 12.07 -9.70
C ARG A 278 3.96 12.30 -8.20
N ARG A 279 2.86 12.78 -7.63
CA ARG A 279 2.70 12.98 -6.18
C ARG A 279 1.38 12.39 -5.76
N PHE A 280 1.41 11.51 -4.78
CA PHE A 280 0.25 10.79 -4.29
C PHE A 280 0.05 11.04 -2.80
N GLY A 281 -1.20 10.96 -2.37
CA GLY A 281 -1.54 10.80 -0.98
C GLY A 281 -2.33 9.52 -0.78
N SER A 282 -2.06 8.84 0.33
CA SER A 282 -2.62 7.52 0.63
C SER A 282 -3.10 7.47 2.07
N VAL A 283 -4.16 6.70 2.29
CA VAL A 283 -4.73 6.46 3.61
C VAL A 283 -4.97 4.96 3.77
N ALA A 284 -4.44 4.39 4.85
CA ALA A 284 -4.63 2.99 5.21
C ALA A 284 -5.22 2.85 6.61
N LEU A 285 -6.16 1.92 6.76
CA LEU A 285 -6.60 1.41 8.05
C LEU A 285 -6.12 -0.02 8.19
N HIS A 286 -5.19 -0.24 9.12
CA HIS A 286 -4.75 -1.55 9.54
C HIS A 286 -5.59 -1.99 10.74
N PHE A 287 -6.08 -3.22 10.69
CA PHE A 287 -6.88 -3.83 11.74
C PHE A 287 -6.49 -5.31 11.88
N PRO A 288 -6.96 -6.00 12.91
CA PRO A 288 -6.39 -7.30 13.30
C PRO A 288 -6.50 -8.43 12.27
N TYR A 289 -7.36 -8.27 11.27
CA TYR A 289 -7.60 -9.28 10.25
C TYR A 289 -7.23 -8.80 8.86
N GLY A 290 -6.65 -7.60 8.73
CA GLY A 290 -6.43 -7.05 7.42
C GLY A 290 -6.02 -5.59 7.37
N THR A 291 -5.95 -5.09 6.15
CA THR A 291 -5.71 -3.70 5.82
C THR A 291 -6.70 -3.28 4.73
N ILE A 292 -7.26 -2.09 4.88
CA ILE A 292 -7.94 -1.37 3.80
C ILE A 292 -7.09 -0.15 3.48
N GLU A 293 -6.81 0.07 2.21
CA GLU A 293 -6.00 1.19 1.75
C GLU A 293 -6.62 1.84 0.51
N THR A 294 -6.49 3.15 0.39
CA THR A 294 -6.74 3.87 -0.87
C THR A 294 -5.68 4.94 -1.08
N TRP A 295 -5.40 5.24 -2.35
CA TRP A 295 -4.46 6.27 -2.77
C TRP A 295 -4.97 6.98 -4.01
N ASN A 296 -4.54 8.23 -4.17
CA ASN A 296 -4.93 9.09 -5.29
C ASN A 296 -3.84 10.14 -5.55
N ASP A 297 -3.82 10.72 -6.76
CA ASP A 297 -2.92 11.80 -7.16
C ASP A 297 -3.40 13.21 -6.80
N TRP A 298 -4.45 13.36 -5.96
CA TRP A 298 -4.95 14.63 -5.40
C TRP A 298 -3.87 15.62 -4.89
N VAL A 299 -2.74 15.12 -4.36
CA VAL A 299 -1.59 15.94 -3.92
C VAL A 299 -0.81 16.54 -5.11
N GLY A 300 -0.73 15.81 -6.22
CA GLY A 300 -0.15 16.27 -7.47
C GLY A 300 -1.12 17.04 -8.37
N SER A 301 -2.43 16.82 -8.19
CA SER A 301 -3.51 17.39 -9.00
C SER A 301 -3.31 17.19 -10.50
N THR A 302 -2.80 16.02 -10.89
CA THR A 302 -2.44 15.77 -12.29
C THR A 302 -3.59 15.16 -13.11
N ASP A 303 -4.54 14.49 -12.44
CA ASP A 303 -5.68 13.80 -13.03
C ASP A 303 -5.29 12.96 -14.27
N SER A 304 -4.06 12.41 -14.28
CA SER A 304 -3.47 11.63 -15.39
C SER A 304 -2.67 10.44 -14.92
N GLY A 305 -2.66 9.38 -15.74
CA GLY A 305 -1.73 8.27 -15.56
C GLY A 305 -2.10 7.38 -14.40
N PRO A 306 -1.17 7.05 -13.49
CA PRO A 306 -1.54 6.51 -12.19
C PRO A 306 -2.41 7.56 -11.50
N THR A 307 -3.70 7.28 -11.35
CA THR A 307 -4.65 8.28 -10.85
C THR A 307 -5.27 7.88 -9.52
N GLY A 308 -5.34 6.59 -9.23
CA GLY A 308 -5.72 6.12 -7.92
C GLY A 308 -5.87 4.62 -7.85
N GLY A 309 -6.17 4.16 -6.64
CA GLY A 309 -6.35 2.76 -6.37
C GLY A 309 -6.91 2.50 -4.98
N PHE A 310 -7.16 1.22 -4.76
CA PHE A 310 -7.73 0.69 -3.54
C PHE A 310 -7.19 -0.72 -3.30
N SER A 311 -6.98 -1.06 -2.04
CA SER A 311 -6.61 -2.40 -1.62
C SER A 311 -7.45 -2.85 -0.43
N LEU A 312 -7.91 -4.09 -0.47
CA LEU A 312 -8.46 -4.80 0.68
C LEU A 312 -7.68 -6.10 0.82
N MET A 313 -6.88 -6.21 1.88
CA MET A 313 -6.04 -7.36 2.18
C MET A 313 -6.45 -7.95 3.52
N LEU A 314 -6.58 -9.27 3.59
CA LEU A 314 -6.97 -10.00 4.79
C LEU A 314 -5.84 -10.94 5.24
N ASP A 315 -5.60 -11.01 6.54
CA ASP A 315 -4.61 -11.91 7.13
C ASP A 315 -5.15 -13.33 7.22
N ALA A 316 -4.70 -14.16 6.27
CA ALA A 316 -5.09 -15.56 6.18
C ALA A 316 -4.60 -16.38 7.39
N LEU A 317 -3.45 -16.06 8.00
CA LEU A 317 -2.94 -16.79 9.17
C LEU A 317 -3.85 -16.55 10.38
N THR A 318 -4.14 -15.28 10.65
CA THR A 318 -4.98 -14.89 11.80
C THR A 318 -6.41 -15.40 11.63
N LEU A 319 -6.97 -15.30 10.42
CA LEU A 319 -8.30 -15.85 10.12
C LEU A 319 -8.32 -17.38 10.27
N TYR A 320 -7.31 -18.09 9.77
CA TYR A 320 -7.23 -19.54 9.88
C TYR A 320 -7.20 -20.01 11.35
N GLN A 321 -6.33 -19.43 12.18
CA GLN A 321 -6.24 -19.78 13.60
C GLN A 321 -7.59 -19.64 14.31
N ARG A 322 -8.30 -18.55 14.00
CA ARG A 322 -9.60 -18.24 14.59
C ARG A 322 -10.71 -19.19 14.13
N PHE A 323 -10.76 -19.56 12.86
CA PHE A 323 -11.80 -20.47 12.34
C PHE A 323 -11.48 -21.95 12.61
N ALA A 324 -10.22 -22.32 12.74
CA ALA A 324 -9.79 -23.68 13.06
C ALA A 324 -9.91 -24.00 14.56
N GLY A 325 -10.39 -23.07 15.39
CA GLY A 325 -10.58 -23.28 16.84
C GLY A 325 -9.28 -23.38 17.62
N GLN A 326 -8.17 -22.86 17.08
CA GLN A 326 -6.88 -22.80 17.77
C GLN A 326 -6.71 -21.39 18.34
N SER A 327 -7.31 -21.16 19.51
CA SER A 327 -7.09 -19.94 20.32
C SER A 327 -6.11 -20.21 21.45
#